data_AF-A0A7C5LDH9-F1
#
_entry.id   AF-A0A7C5LDH9-F1
#
_cell.length_a   1.000
_cell.length_b   1.000
_cell.length_c   1.000
_cell.angle_alpha   90.00
_cell.angle_beta   90.00
_cell.angle_gamma   90.00
#
_symmetry.space_group_name_H-M   'P 1'
#
loop_
_entity.id
_entity.type
_entity.pdbx_description
1 polymer ?
#
loop_
_entity_poly.entity_id
_entity_poly.type
_entity_poly.pdbx_seq_one_letter_code
_entity_poly.pdbx_strand_id
1 'polypeptide(L)'
;MGQKVHPIGFRVGVNRKWVSNWFNPKLAPVYIAEDKRIRDLIYERYRRAAVAEVNIERSKEDRVSIVIASARPGIIIGRGGSEIEKLQGALEELTGRHVRVSIREIERPDLEARLVARDVAMQIENRTAPARAMKEAIRRVMGAGAEGIKIKV
;
A
#
# COMPACT_ATOMS: atom_id res chain seq x y z
N MET A 1 11.13 2.56 -24.47
CA MET A 1 11.71 1.20 -24.58
C MET A 1 11.28 0.36 -23.38
N GLY A 2 10.40 -0.62 -23.61
CA GLY A 2 9.64 -1.36 -22.58
C GLY A 2 10.06 -2.81 -22.35
N GLN A 3 11.33 -3.17 -22.57
CA GLN A 3 11.82 -4.56 -22.43
C GLN A 3 12.11 -4.98 -20.97
N LYS A 4 11.52 -4.33 -19.96
CA LYS A 4 11.77 -4.64 -18.54
C LYS A 4 10.54 -5.27 -17.92
N VAL A 5 10.72 -6.43 -17.30
CA VAL A 5 9.68 -7.09 -16.51
C VAL A 5 9.45 -6.38 -15.18
N HIS A 6 8.24 -6.49 -14.62
CA HIS A 6 7.94 -5.91 -13.31
C HIS A 6 8.76 -6.62 -12.22
N PRO A 7 9.60 -5.93 -11.44
CA PRO A 7 10.56 -6.56 -10.54
C PRO A 7 9.90 -7.37 -9.42
N ILE A 8 8.75 -6.90 -8.90
CA ILE A 8 8.01 -7.64 -7.87
C ILE A 8 7.37 -8.89 -8.49
N GLY A 9 6.75 -8.76 -9.68
CA GLY A 9 6.04 -9.85 -10.34
C GLY A 9 6.98 -10.99 -10.71
N PHE A 10 8.17 -10.65 -11.23
CA PHE A 10 9.23 -11.62 -11.54
C PHE A 10 9.70 -12.43 -10.31
N ARG A 11 9.49 -11.91 -9.10
CA ARG A 11 9.99 -12.50 -7.86
C ARG A 11 8.90 -13.12 -6.98
N VAL A 12 7.64 -13.06 -7.41
CA VAL A 12 6.53 -13.71 -6.70
C VAL A 12 6.78 -15.23 -6.70
N GLY A 13 6.69 -15.84 -5.53
CA GLY A 13 6.95 -17.28 -5.35
C GLY A 13 8.42 -17.65 -5.08
N VAL A 14 9.35 -16.71 -5.25
CA VAL A 14 10.77 -16.91 -4.89
C VAL A 14 11.08 -16.21 -3.56
N ASN A 15 11.02 -14.88 -3.54
CA ASN A 15 11.30 -14.09 -2.32
C ASN A 15 10.21 -13.06 -1.98
N ARG A 16 9.20 -12.90 -2.85
CA ARG A 16 8.02 -12.07 -2.58
C ARG A 16 6.76 -12.93 -2.49
N LYS A 17 5.93 -12.61 -1.50
CA LYS A 17 4.60 -13.22 -1.30
C LYS A 17 3.54 -12.46 -2.08
N TRP A 18 2.37 -13.09 -2.24
CA TRP A 18 1.17 -12.46 -2.77
C TRP A 18 0.61 -11.42 -1.80
N VAL A 19 0.06 -10.35 -2.35
CA VAL A 19 -0.57 -9.27 -1.57
C VAL A 19 -2.03 -9.61 -1.24
N SER A 20 -2.73 -10.29 -2.15
CA SER A 20 -4.03 -10.93 -1.87
C SER A 20 -3.80 -12.42 -1.63
N ASN A 21 -4.27 -12.95 -0.50
CA ASN A 21 -4.18 -14.35 -0.15
C ASN A 21 -5.57 -14.94 0.08
N TRP A 22 -6.08 -15.64 -0.92
CA TRP A 22 -7.35 -16.36 -0.88
C TRP A 22 -7.44 -17.36 -2.03
N PHE A 23 -8.32 -18.35 -1.91
CA PHE A 23 -8.59 -19.31 -2.97
C PHE A 23 -10.10 -19.57 -3.07
N ASN A 24 -10.72 -19.13 -4.17
CA ASN A 24 -12.10 -19.46 -4.51
C ASN A 24 -12.29 -19.32 -6.03
N PRO A 25 -12.29 -20.42 -6.81
CA PRO A 25 -12.37 -20.34 -8.27
C PRO A 25 -13.73 -19.85 -8.78
N LYS A 26 -14.82 -20.11 -8.05
CA LYS A 26 -16.18 -19.70 -8.46
C LYS A 26 -16.39 -18.19 -8.31
N LEU A 27 -15.90 -17.63 -7.21
CA LEU A 27 -16.07 -16.22 -6.89
C LEU A 27 -14.86 -15.35 -7.27
N ALA A 28 -13.85 -15.92 -7.93
CA ALA A 28 -12.61 -15.21 -8.27
C ALA A 28 -12.83 -13.87 -9.01
N PRO A 29 -13.71 -13.77 -10.04
CA PRO A 29 -13.91 -12.50 -10.73
C PRO A 29 -14.47 -11.41 -9.81
N VAL A 30 -15.39 -11.80 -8.91
CA VAL A 30 -16.01 -10.90 -7.94
C VAL A 30 -14.97 -10.43 -6.92
N TYR A 31 -14.17 -11.36 -6.38
CA TYR A 31 -13.14 -11.04 -5.39
C TYR A 31 -12.05 -10.14 -5.98
N ILE A 32 -11.64 -10.33 -7.23
CA ILE A 32 -10.67 -9.45 -7.90
C ILE A 32 -11.23 -8.03 -8.04
N ALA A 33 -12.50 -7.90 -8.45
CA ALA A 33 -13.15 -6.59 -8.58
C ALA A 33 -13.29 -5.88 -7.23
N GLU A 34 -13.69 -6.61 -6.18
CA GLU A 34 -13.76 -6.11 -4.81
C GLU A 34 -12.39 -5.68 -4.29
N ASP A 35 -11.37 -6.53 -4.44
CA ASP A 35 -10.00 -6.26 -4.00
C ASP A 35 -9.42 -4.99 -4.66
N LYS A 36 -9.81 -4.68 -5.90
CA LYS A 36 -9.45 -3.43 -6.56
C LYS A 36 -10.15 -2.24 -5.91
N ARG A 37 -11.47 -2.30 -5.73
CA ARG A 37 -12.27 -1.23 -5.10
C ARG A 37 -11.81 -0.92 -3.67
N ILE A 38 -11.50 -1.94 -2.88
CA ILE A 38 -10.96 -1.80 -1.53
C ILE A 38 -9.65 -1.01 -1.55
N ARG A 39 -8.73 -1.37 -2.46
CA ARG A 39 -7.44 -0.67 -2.59
C ARG A 39 -7.62 0.77 -3.03
N ASP A 40 -8.44 1.01 -4.04
CA ASP A 40 -8.68 2.35 -4.57
C ASP A 40 -9.26 3.26 -3.46
N LEU A 41 -10.26 2.77 -2.73
CA LEU A 41 -10.84 3.49 -1.58
C LEU A 41 -9.79 3.84 -0.52
N ILE A 42 -8.94 2.89 -0.13
CA ILE A 42 -7.92 3.11 0.91
C ILE A 42 -6.86 4.10 0.41
N TYR A 43 -6.39 3.98 -0.83
CA TYR A 43 -5.35 4.87 -1.37
C TYR A 43 -5.85 6.30 -1.57
N GLU A 44 -7.12 6.48 -1.98
CA GLU A 44 -7.74 7.79 -2.14
C GLU A 44 -8.00 8.45 -0.79
N ARG A 45 -8.69 7.76 0.11
CA ARG A 45 -9.09 8.31 1.43
C ARG A 45 -7.88 8.62 2.30
N TYR A 46 -6.85 7.77 2.27
CA TYR A 46 -5.68 7.89 3.14
C TYR A 46 -4.41 8.29 2.37
N ARG A 47 -4.53 9.18 1.38
CA ARG A 47 -3.36 9.73 0.66
C ARG A 47 -2.33 10.32 1.63
N ARG A 48 -2.75 10.96 2.73
CA ARG A 48 -1.86 11.55 3.74
C ARG A 48 -1.22 10.54 4.70
N ALA A 49 -1.77 9.33 4.81
CA ALA A 49 -1.30 8.34 5.80
C ALA A 49 -0.03 7.60 5.39
N ALA A 50 0.45 7.73 4.16
CA ALA A 50 1.63 6.98 3.70
C ALA A 50 1.44 5.47 3.78
N VAL A 51 0.35 5.00 3.17
CA VAL A 51 0.07 3.57 2.93
C VAL A 51 1.03 3.03 1.88
N ALA A 52 1.80 2.01 2.25
CA ALA A 52 2.74 1.33 1.36
C ALA A 52 2.13 0.09 0.71
N GLU A 53 1.41 -0.71 1.50
CA GLU A 53 0.87 -1.98 1.07
C GLU A 53 -0.50 -2.21 1.74
N VAL A 54 -1.40 -2.85 1.00
CA VAL A 54 -2.71 -3.26 1.49
C VAL A 54 -2.85 -4.74 1.18
N ASN A 55 -2.64 -5.56 2.20
CA ASN A 55 -2.74 -7.01 2.11
C ASN A 55 -4.18 -7.42 2.41
N ILE A 56 -4.73 -8.28 1.57
CA ILE A 56 -6.12 -8.73 1.68
C ILE A 56 -6.09 -10.24 1.84
N GLU A 57 -6.62 -10.72 2.96
CA GLU A 57 -6.73 -12.14 3.25
C GLU A 57 -8.21 -12.51 3.39
N ARG A 58 -8.62 -13.60 2.73
CA ARG A 58 -9.99 -14.11 2.87
C ARG A 58 -9.91 -15.55 3.38
N SER A 59 -10.02 -15.72 4.70
CA SER A 59 -9.97 -17.05 5.33
C SER A 59 -11.28 -17.84 5.14
N LYS A 60 -12.42 -17.13 5.05
CA LYS A 60 -13.77 -17.68 4.85
C LYS A 60 -14.54 -16.76 3.89
N GLU A 61 -15.58 -17.28 3.25
CA GLU A 61 -16.38 -16.50 2.29
C GLU A 61 -17.03 -15.24 2.90
N ASP A 62 -17.32 -15.26 4.21
CA ASP A 62 -18.01 -14.16 4.91
C ASP A 62 -17.07 -13.19 5.62
N ARG A 63 -15.76 -13.46 5.65
CA ARG A 63 -14.79 -12.66 6.41
C ARG A 63 -13.61 -12.24 5.56
N VAL A 64 -13.39 -10.93 5.52
CA VAL A 64 -12.23 -10.32 4.84
C VAL A 64 -11.34 -9.68 5.89
N SER A 65 -10.08 -10.09 5.95
CA SER A 65 -9.06 -9.48 6.81
C SER A 65 -8.17 -8.59 5.96
N ILE A 66 -8.07 -7.31 6.32
CA ILE A 66 -7.28 -6.33 5.58
C ILE A 66 -6.17 -5.86 6.50
N VAL A 67 -4.93 -6.08 6.09
CA VAL A 67 -3.74 -5.58 6.79
C VAL A 67 -3.18 -4.40 6.01
N ILE A 68 -3.24 -3.21 6.60
CA ILE A 68 -2.75 -1.98 6.00
C ILE A 68 -1.37 -1.67 6.57
N ALA A 69 -0.34 -1.70 5.72
CA ALA A 69 1.00 -1.30 6.08
C ALA A 69 1.18 0.21 5.84
N SER A 70 1.46 0.96 6.90
CA SER A 70 1.49 2.42 6.87
C SER A 70 2.68 2.98 7.64
N ALA A 71 3.27 4.07 7.14
CA ALA A 71 4.29 4.83 7.85
C ALA A 71 3.71 5.82 8.87
N ARG A 72 2.42 6.15 8.79
CA ARG A 72 1.72 7.02 9.75
C ARG A 72 0.43 6.36 10.21
N PRO A 73 0.50 5.34 11.08
CA PRO A 73 -0.68 4.59 11.52
C PRO A 73 -1.69 5.47 12.26
N GLY A 74 -1.24 6.51 12.98
CA GLY A 74 -2.11 7.40 13.75
C GLY A 74 -3.18 8.12 12.91
N ILE A 75 -2.91 8.39 11.62
CA ILE A 75 -3.90 9.02 10.72
C ILE A 75 -5.04 8.04 10.39
N ILE A 76 -4.75 6.74 10.32
CA ILE A 76 -5.72 5.70 9.97
C ILE A 76 -6.53 5.27 11.21
N ILE A 77 -5.90 5.27 12.40
CA ILE A 77 -6.58 4.97 13.67
C ILE A 77 -7.52 6.13 14.05
N GLY A 78 -7.07 7.37 13.87
CA GLY A 78 -7.80 8.57 14.28
C GLY A 78 -7.83 8.78 15.79
N ARG A 79 -8.63 9.74 16.25
CA ARG A 79 -8.82 10.00 17.70
C ARG A 79 -9.72 8.92 18.29
N GLY A 80 -9.18 8.14 19.24
CA GLY A 80 -9.94 7.10 19.95
C GLY A 80 -10.42 5.92 19.10
N GLY A 81 -9.85 5.69 17.91
CA GLY A 81 -10.29 4.59 17.02
C GLY A 81 -11.49 4.92 16.13
N SER A 82 -12.01 6.15 16.18
CA SER A 82 -13.18 6.54 15.38
C SER A 82 -12.98 6.40 13.86
N GLU A 83 -11.76 6.58 13.36
CA GLU A 83 -11.51 6.53 11.91
C GLU A 83 -11.39 5.09 11.39
N ILE A 84 -10.87 4.17 12.21
CA ILE A 84 -10.81 2.75 11.86
C ILE A 84 -12.20 2.12 11.84
N GLU A 85 -13.10 2.53 12.75
CA GLU A 85 -14.51 2.10 12.75
C GLU A 85 -15.25 2.57 11.50
N LYS A 86 -15.06 3.84 11.11
CA LYS A 86 -15.62 4.38 9.86
C LYS A 86 -15.07 3.69 8.61
N LEU A 87 -13.79 3.33 8.63
CA LEU A 87 -13.18 2.58 7.54
C LEU A 87 -13.78 1.18 7.46
N GLN A 88 -13.94 0.51 8.59
CA GLN A 88 -14.55 -0.80 8.66
C GLN A 88 -15.99 -0.75 8.12
N GLY A 89 -16.83 0.17 8.60
CA GLY A 89 -18.20 0.32 8.11
C GLY A 89 -18.28 0.57 6.59
N ALA A 90 -17.45 1.46 6.05
CA ALA A 90 -17.41 1.72 4.61
C ALA A 90 -16.95 0.49 3.79
N LEU A 91 -16.05 -0.32 4.33
CA LEU A 91 -15.59 -1.56 3.68
C LEU A 91 -16.63 -2.68 3.77
N GLU A 92 -17.37 -2.76 4.87
CA GLU A 92 -18.49 -3.70 5.04
C GLU A 92 -19.64 -3.37 4.07
N GLU A 93 -20.00 -2.09 3.92
CA GLU A 93 -20.98 -1.64 2.91
C GLU A 93 -20.54 -1.97 1.48
N LEU A 94 -19.25 -1.83 1.18
CA LEU A 94 -18.72 -2.08 -0.16
C LEU A 94 -18.64 -3.58 -0.50
N THR A 95 -18.34 -4.43 0.49
CA THR A 95 -18.11 -5.87 0.28
C THR A 95 -19.31 -6.74 0.65
N GLY A 96 -20.29 -6.21 1.39
CA GLY A 96 -21.42 -6.95 1.94
C GLY A 96 -21.02 -8.05 2.92
N ARG A 97 -19.82 -7.97 3.50
CA ARG A 97 -19.20 -9.00 4.35
C ARG A 97 -18.59 -8.37 5.60
N HIS A 98 -18.30 -9.19 6.60
CA HIS A 98 -17.60 -8.72 7.79
C HIS A 98 -16.13 -8.47 7.48
N VAL A 99 -15.68 -7.25 7.74
CA VAL A 99 -14.32 -6.81 7.46
C VAL A 99 -13.57 -6.60 8.75
N ARG A 100 -12.40 -7.21 8.89
CA ARG A 100 -11.47 -6.93 9.98
C ARG A 100 -10.29 -6.13 9.46
N VAL A 101 -10.13 -4.91 9.94
CA VAL A 101 -8.97 -4.07 9.59
C VAL A 101 -7.89 -4.20 10.66
N SER A 102 -6.65 -4.41 10.22
CA SER A 102 -5.47 -4.43 11.08
C SER A 102 -4.41 -3.50 10.48
N ILE A 103 -3.73 -2.75 11.34
CA ILE A 103 -2.74 -1.76 10.89
C ILE A 103 -1.36 -2.26 11.31
N ARG A 104 -0.44 -2.30 10.35
CA ARG A 104 0.97 -2.63 10.56
C ARG A 104 1.80 -1.37 10.34
N GLU A 105 2.57 -0.99 11.35
CA GLU A 105 3.51 0.13 11.23
C GLU A 105 4.75 -0.28 10.43
N ILE A 106 5.26 0.64 9.62
CA ILE A 106 6.52 0.48 8.89
C ILE A 106 7.59 1.27 9.65
N GLU A 107 8.51 0.54 10.29
CA GLU A 107 9.58 1.15 11.11
C GLU A 107 10.52 2.05 10.29
N ARG A 108 10.81 1.67 9.05
CA ARG A 108 11.74 2.38 8.16
C ARG A 108 11.07 2.76 6.84
N PRO A 109 10.32 3.87 6.78
CA PRO A 109 9.59 4.28 5.58
C PRO A 109 10.51 4.64 4.40
N ASP A 110 11.75 5.04 4.69
CA ASP A 110 12.75 5.41 3.68
C ASP A 110 13.23 4.21 2.84
N LEU A 111 13.07 2.99 3.33
CA LEU A 111 13.43 1.77 2.59
C LEU A 111 12.28 1.25 1.72
N GLU A 112 11.09 1.82 1.85
CA GLU A 112 9.91 1.36 1.15
C GLU A 112 9.71 2.12 -0.18
N ALA A 113 9.86 1.39 -1.29
CA ALA A 113 9.94 1.98 -2.62
C ALA A 113 8.68 2.80 -2.99
N ARG A 114 7.48 2.34 -2.60
CA ARG A 114 6.23 3.05 -2.89
C ARG A 114 6.15 4.39 -2.16
N LEU A 115 6.64 4.46 -0.92
CA LEU A 115 6.62 5.68 -0.11
C LEU A 115 7.60 6.71 -0.64
N VAL A 116 8.82 6.28 -0.97
CA VAL A 116 9.85 7.12 -1.58
C VAL A 116 9.38 7.67 -2.92
N ALA A 117 8.79 6.83 -3.78
CA ALA A 117 8.26 7.27 -5.07
C ALA A 117 7.16 8.33 -4.92
N ARG A 118 6.27 8.16 -3.93
CA ARG A 118 5.17 9.09 -3.67
C ARG A 118 5.64 10.42 -3.08
N ASP A 119 6.68 10.38 -2.25
CA ASP A 119 7.33 11.58 -1.73
C ASP A 119 7.99 12.38 -2.85
N VAL A 120 8.75 11.72 -3.74
CA VAL A 120 9.35 12.38 -4.92
C VAL A 120 8.26 12.97 -5.82
N ALA A 121 7.16 12.24 -6.08
CA ALA A 121 6.04 12.75 -6.85
C ALA A 121 5.42 14.00 -6.21
N MET A 122 5.20 13.99 -4.88
CA MET A 122 4.66 15.14 -4.15
C MET A 122 5.59 16.36 -4.20
N GLN A 123 6.92 16.16 -4.14
CA GLN A 123 7.87 17.25 -4.27
C GLN A 123 7.82 17.88 -5.67
N ILE A 124 7.64 17.07 -6.72
CA ILE A 124 7.48 17.56 -8.10
C ILE A 124 6.15 18.30 -8.26
N GLU A 125 5.04 17.77 -7.69
CA GLU A 125 3.74 18.45 -7.64
C GLU A 125 3.86 19.83 -6.96
N ASN A 126 4.68 19.93 -5.92
CA ASN A 126 4.99 21.18 -5.20
C ASN A 126 6.02 22.09 -5.92
N ARG A 127 6.32 21.83 -7.19
CA ARG A 127 7.23 22.62 -8.05
C ARG A 127 8.71 22.59 -7.63
N THR A 128 9.13 21.57 -6.90
CA THR A 128 10.57 21.32 -6.68
C THR A 128 11.20 20.77 -7.97
N ALA A 129 12.42 21.22 -8.29
CA ALA A 129 13.16 20.72 -9.44
C ALA A 129 13.33 19.19 -9.36
N PRO A 130 12.96 18.41 -10.40
CA PRO A 130 13.00 16.93 -10.36
C PRO A 130 14.38 16.38 -10.00
N ALA A 131 15.46 16.99 -10.52
CA ALA A 131 16.84 16.60 -10.21
C ALA A 131 17.18 16.77 -8.72
N ARG A 132 16.63 17.80 -8.06
CA ARG A 132 16.81 18.03 -6.63
C ARG A 132 16.04 17.00 -5.81
N ALA A 133 14.76 16.81 -6.12
CA ALA A 133 13.91 15.82 -5.44
C ALA A 133 14.50 14.40 -5.51
N MET A 134 15.02 14.00 -6.67
CA MET A 134 15.70 12.72 -6.85
C MET A 134 16.97 12.61 -6.01
N LYS A 135 17.85 13.63 -6.01
CA LYS A 135 19.10 13.62 -5.24
C LYS A 135 18.85 13.57 -3.73
N GLU A 136 17.86 14.31 -3.25
CA GLU A 136 17.46 14.30 -1.84
C GLU A 136 16.91 12.94 -1.43
N ALA A 137 16.03 12.34 -2.23
CA ALA A 137 15.51 11.00 -1.99
C ALA A 137 16.62 9.93 -1.98
N ILE A 138 17.57 9.99 -2.92
CA ILE A 138 18.70 9.05 -2.97
C ILE A 138 19.56 9.14 -1.69
N ARG A 139 19.91 10.36 -1.25
CA ARG A 139 20.71 10.55 -0.04
C ARG A 139 20.02 9.98 1.21
N ARG A 140 18.72 10.23 1.35
CA ARG A 140 17.91 9.73 2.47
C ARG A 140 17.84 8.20 2.48
N VAL A 141 17.59 7.58 1.34
CA VAL A 141 17.47 6.11 1.23
C VAL A 141 18.81 5.42 1.48
N MET A 142 19.90 5.94 0.93
CA MET A 142 21.25 5.41 1.19
C MET A 142 21.63 5.59 2.68
N GLY A 143 21.28 6.73 3.29
CA GLY A 143 21.50 6.99 4.72
C GLY A 143 20.69 6.07 5.63
N ALA A 144 19.53 5.57 5.18
CA ALA A 144 18.72 4.59 5.90
C ALA A 144 19.27 3.15 5.84
N GLY A 145 20.36 2.92 5.09
CA GLY A 145 21.06 1.63 5.00
C GLY A 145 20.70 0.78 3.80
N ALA A 146 20.12 1.35 2.74
CA ALA A 146 19.90 0.64 1.48
C ALA A 146 21.23 0.37 0.74
N GLU A 147 21.38 -0.82 0.16
CA GLU A 147 22.55 -1.15 -0.68
C GLU A 147 22.56 -0.40 -2.02
N GLY A 148 21.38 0.00 -2.50
CA GLY A 148 21.25 0.77 -3.72
C GLY A 148 19.84 1.26 -4.00
N ILE A 149 19.75 2.33 -4.79
CA ILE A 149 18.49 2.93 -5.23
C ILE A 149 18.62 3.39 -6.69
N LYS A 150 17.55 3.21 -7.46
CA LYS A 150 17.42 3.76 -8.81
C LYS A 150 16.08 4.46 -8.97
N ILE A 151 16.12 5.77 -9.19
CA ILE A 151 14.93 6.59 -9.46
C ILE A 151 14.91 6.90 -10.96
N LYS A 152 13.73 6.80 -11.58
CA LYS A 152 13.48 7.24 -12.94
C LYS A 152 12.16 8.01 -12.96
N VAL A 153 12.23 9.30 -13.28
CA VAL A 153 11.11 10.22 -13.48
C VAL A 153 10.87 10.39 -14.97
#